data_AF-C7G7Z0-F1
#
_entry.id   AF-C7G7Z0-F1
#
_cell.length_a   1.000
_cell.length_b   1.000
_cell.length_c   1.000
_cell.angle_alpha   90.00
_cell.angle_beta   90.00
_cell.angle_gamma   90.00
#
_symmetry.space_group_name_H-M   'P 1'
#
loop_
_entity.id
_entity.type
_entity.pdbx_description
1 polymer ?
#
loop_
_entity_poly.entity_id
_entity_poly.type
_entity_poly.pdbx_seq_one_letter_code
_entity_poly.pdbx_strand_id
1 'polypeptide(L)'
;MQKQKKQMIVLVILLILLILAYIGVHFYSKKQEEKENAKEEAEKIQVTDLEVSDITQFSYVLDGTTLSFTKNGTEWTYDGDQSVDIDESALETLLNKASAITASDEVTEYDDLADFGLDDPANTVTLKTDSGLTTIYIGSQNEITNEYYLKTGDSDTIYVVDSAPATGFDKSVEDLTAKADDTETEAEEPSEAVDETETATVVPNETEETETK
;
A
#
# COMPACT_ATOMS: atom_id res chain seq x y z
N MET A 1 -16.58 -58.06 -16.81
CA MET A 1 -15.49 -57.09 -16.56
C MET A 1 -15.02 -56.29 -17.79
N GLN A 2 -15.02 -56.84 -19.02
CA GLN A 2 -14.58 -56.12 -20.24
C GLN A 2 -15.45 -54.91 -20.64
N LYS A 3 -16.78 -54.96 -20.43
CA LYS A 3 -17.71 -53.86 -20.77
C LYS A 3 -17.56 -52.64 -19.84
N GLN A 4 -17.37 -52.86 -18.54
CA GLN A 4 -17.14 -51.77 -17.57
C GLN A 4 -15.81 -51.06 -17.79
N LYS A 5 -14.75 -51.77 -18.20
CA LYS A 5 -13.45 -51.14 -18.54
C LYS A 5 -13.57 -50.20 -19.75
N LYS A 6 -14.34 -50.57 -20.79
CA LYS A 6 -14.59 -49.69 -21.95
C LYS A 6 -15.43 -48.47 -21.59
N GLN A 7 -16.46 -48.64 -20.75
CA GLN A 7 -17.26 -47.52 -20.24
C GLN A 7 -16.44 -46.56 -19.36
N MET A 8 -15.52 -47.10 -18.54
CA MET A 8 -14.62 -46.30 -17.72
C MET A 8 -13.65 -45.47 -18.57
N ILE A 9 -13.11 -46.05 -19.66
CA ILE A 9 -12.25 -45.31 -20.61
C ILE A 9 -13.02 -44.18 -21.30
N VAL A 10 -14.26 -44.45 -21.76
CA VAL A 10 -15.11 -43.40 -22.38
C VAL A 10 -15.42 -42.29 -21.40
N LEU A 11 -15.69 -42.62 -20.13
CA LEU A 11 -15.96 -41.63 -19.08
C LEU A 11 -14.73 -40.77 -18.77
N VAL A 12 -13.54 -41.36 -18.70
CA VAL A 12 -12.28 -40.62 -18.49
C VAL A 12 -12.00 -39.66 -19.65
N ILE A 13 -12.21 -40.09 -20.90
CA ILE A 13 -12.04 -39.21 -22.07
C ILE A 13 -13.04 -38.04 -22.02
N LEU A 14 -14.29 -38.32 -21.66
CA LEU A 14 -15.32 -37.29 -21.54
C LEU A 14 -14.99 -36.30 -20.40
N LEU A 15 -14.44 -36.79 -19.28
CA LEU A 15 -14.00 -35.96 -18.16
C LEU A 15 -12.82 -35.06 -18.54
N ILE A 16 -11.84 -35.58 -19.29
CA ILE A 16 -10.73 -34.76 -19.80
C ILE A 16 -11.23 -33.67 -20.76
N LEU A 17 -12.19 -33.98 -21.64
CA LEU A 17 -12.79 -32.98 -22.51
C LEU A 17 -13.54 -31.90 -21.73
N LEU A 18 -14.24 -32.25 -20.65
CA LEU A 18 -14.91 -31.28 -19.77
C LEU A 18 -13.91 -30.39 -19.03
N ILE A 19 -12.80 -30.95 -18.55
CA ILE A 19 -11.74 -30.17 -17.90
C ILE A 19 -11.11 -29.19 -18.88
N LEU A 20 -10.81 -29.62 -20.11
CA LEU A 20 -10.25 -28.74 -21.15
C LEU A 20 -11.23 -27.64 -21.56
N ALA A 21 -12.53 -27.96 -21.67
CA ALA A 21 -13.56 -26.96 -21.93
C ALA A 21 -13.66 -25.94 -20.78
N TYR A 22 -13.63 -26.40 -19.53
CA TYR A 22 -13.64 -25.52 -18.34
C TYR A 22 -12.43 -24.59 -18.31
N ILE A 23 -11.22 -25.12 -18.51
CA ILE A 23 -9.98 -24.33 -18.55
C ILE A 23 -10.03 -23.32 -19.70
N GLY A 24 -10.53 -23.73 -20.88
CA GLY A 24 -10.69 -22.85 -22.03
C GLY A 24 -11.62 -21.67 -21.75
N VAL A 25 -12.78 -21.91 -21.12
CA VAL A 25 -13.72 -20.85 -20.72
C VAL A 25 -13.11 -19.96 -19.64
N HIS A 26 -12.47 -20.53 -18.62
CA HIS A 26 -11.86 -19.76 -17.54
C HIS A 26 -10.72 -18.87 -18.04
N PHE A 27 -9.89 -19.37 -18.96
CA PHE A 27 -8.79 -18.60 -19.54
C PHE A 27 -9.29 -17.53 -20.52
N TYR A 28 -10.33 -17.83 -21.31
CA TYR A 28 -10.94 -16.85 -22.22
C TYR A 28 -11.66 -15.74 -21.46
N SER A 29 -12.39 -16.08 -20.39
CA SER A 29 -13.10 -15.11 -19.55
C SER A 29 -12.12 -14.16 -18.86
N LYS A 30 -11.05 -14.68 -18.24
CA LYS A 30 -10.01 -13.85 -17.62
C LYS A 30 -9.33 -12.91 -18.62
N LYS A 31 -9.05 -13.39 -19.84
CA LYS A 31 -8.42 -12.57 -20.90
C LYS A 31 -9.38 -11.52 -21.49
N GLN A 32 -10.68 -11.77 -21.44
CA GLN A 32 -11.69 -10.81 -21.87
C GLN A 32 -11.91 -9.73 -20.81
N GLU A 33 -11.95 -10.12 -19.54
CA GLU A 33 -11.97 -9.22 -18.38
C GLU A 33 -10.74 -8.30 -18.38
N GLU A 34 -9.53 -8.83 -18.58
CA GLU A 34 -8.30 -8.01 -18.71
C GLU A 34 -8.38 -7.00 -19.87
N LYS A 35 -9.05 -7.35 -20.99
CA LYS A 35 -9.22 -6.45 -22.13
C LYS A 35 -10.29 -5.38 -21.92
N GLU A 36 -11.38 -5.74 -21.25
CA GLU A 36 -12.43 -4.78 -20.88
C GLU A 36 -11.90 -3.82 -19.82
N ASN A 37 -11.24 -4.31 -18.77
CA ASN A 37 -10.60 -3.47 -17.75
C ASN A 37 -9.56 -2.52 -18.36
N ALA A 38 -8.69 -3.01 -19.26
CA ALA A 38 -7.70 -2.15 -19.92
C ALA A 38 -8.33 -1.12 -20.87
N LYS A 39 -9.53 -1.41 -21.44
CA LYS A 39 -10.27 -0.46 -22.27
C LYS A 39 -10.96 0.60 -21.40
N GLU A 40 -11.55 0.18 -20.29
CA GLU A 40 -12.20 1.04 -19.30
C GLU A 40 -11.19 1.98 -18.64
N GLU A 41 -10.02 1.47 -18.26
CA GLU A 41 -8.91 2.25 -17.71
C GLU A 41 -8.38 3.29 -18.71
N ALA A 42 -8.33 2.95 -20.01
CA ALA A 42 -7.92 3.87 -21.07
C ALA A 42 -8.97 4.95 -21.41
N GLU A 43 -10.22 4.78 -20.97
CA GLU A 43 -11.29 5.78 -21.11
C GLU A 43 -11.39 6.72 -19.90
N LYS A 44 -10.69 6.43 -18.79
CA LYS A 44 -10.69 7.30 -17.60
C LYS A 44 -9.96 8.62 -17.85
N ILE A 45 -10.47 9.67 -17.21
CA ILE A 45 -9.93 11.02 -17.27
C ILE A 45 -8.81 11.14 -16.23
N GLN A 46 -7.60 11.54 -16.64
CA GLN A 46 -6.50 11.79 -15.70
C GLN A 46 -6.74 13.11 -14.97
N VAL A 47 -6.80 13.09 -13.64
CA VAL A 47 -7.03 14.28 -12.79
C VAL A 47 -5.72 14.78 -12.19
N THR A 48 -4.92 13.88 -11.62
CA THR A 48 -3.55 14.16 -11.16
C THR A 48 -2.59 13.14 -11.75
N ASP A 49 -1.38 13.57 -12.09
CA ASP A 49 -0.31 12.73 -12.62
C ASP A 49 1.02 13.28 -12.09
N LEU A 50 1.37 12.87 -10.87
CA LEU A 50 2.56 13.28 -10.16
C LEU A 50 3.38 12.05 -9.79
N GLU A 51 4.69 12.13 -10.03
CA GLU A 51 5.64 11.14 -9.53
C GLU A 51 5.80 11.31 -8.02
N VAL A 52 5.51 10.26 -7.25
CA VAL A 52 5.57 10.30 -5.76
C VAL A 52 6.97 10.68 -5.27
N SER A 53 8.02 10.31 -6.00
CA SER A 53 9.40 10.67 -5.68
C SER A 53 9.65 12.18 -5.66
N ASP A 54 8.91 12.92 -6.47
CA ASP A 54 9.09 14.36 -6.71
C ASP A 54 8.30 15.21 -5.71
N ILE A 55 7.46 14.57 -4.88
CA ILE A 55 6.68 15.24 -3.85
C ILE A 55 7.58 15.56 -2.66
N THR A 56 7.63 16.84 -2.30
CA THR A 56 8.47 17.42 -1.24
C THR A 56 7.68 17.89 -0.03
N GLN A 57 6.40 18.24 -0.21
CA GLN A 57 5.47 18.54 0.87
C GLN A 57 4.12 17.89 0.60
N PHE A 58 3.47 17.43 1.66
CA PHE A 58 2.17 16.80 1.62
C PHE A 58 1.35 17.23 2.83
N SER A 59 0.07 17.51 2.63
CA SER A 59 -0.83 17.81 3.75
C SER A 59 -2.26 17.37 3.47
N TYR A 60 -3.00 17.10 4.54
CA TYR A 60 -4.44 16.87 4.48
C TYR A 60 -5.12 17.40 5.75
N VAL A 61 -6.45 17.55 5.71
CA VAL A 61 -7.24 18.03 6.84
C VAL A 61 -7.85 16.85 7.59
N LEU A 62 -7.71 16.85 8.91
CA LEU A 62 -8.35 15.90 9.83
C LEU A 62 -9.04 16.69 10.94
N ASP A 63 -10.35 16.50 11.11
CA ASP A 63 -11.15 17.17 12.15
C ASP A 63 -10.93 18.70 12.21
N GLY A 64 -10.81 19.33 11.03
CA GLY A 64 -10.56 20.78 10.89
C GLY A 64 -9.11 21.22 11.16
N THR A 65 -8.20 20.29 11.43
CA THR A 65 -6.76 20.56 11.62
C THR A 65 -5.97 20.07 10.42
N THR A 66 -5.08 20.90 9.88
CA THR A 66 -4.17 20.48 8.81
C THR A 66 -2.98 19.72 9.37
N LEU A 67 -2.82 18.47 8.95
CA LEU A 67 -1.59 17.70 9.16
C LEU A 67 -0.67 17.92 7.97
N SER A 68 0.55 18.39 8.22
CA SER A 68 1.53 18.72 7.17
C SER A 68 2.82 17.97 7.38
N PHE A 69 3.38 17.49 6.27
CA PHE A 69 4.59 16.70 6.23
C PHE A 69 5.55 17.33 5.22
N THR A 70 6.83 17.34 5.56
CA THR A 70 7.91 17.82 4.70
C THR A 70 8.99 16.75 4.56
N LYS A 71 9.42 16.52 3.33
CA LYS A 71 10.50 15.58 2.99
C LYS A 71 11.86 16.26 3.20
N ASN A 72 12.65 15.75 4.14
CA ASN A 72 14.00 16.21 4.46
C ASN A 72 15.03 15.21 3.95
N GLY A 73 15.49 15.42 2.71
CA GLY A 73 16.38 14.45 2.05
C GLY A 73 15.58 13.20 1.65
N THR A 74 15.75 12.10 2.38
CA THR A 74 15.07 10.83 2.11
C THR A 74 13.93 10.52 3.06
N GLU A 75 13.83 11.23 4.19
CA GLU A 75 12.88 10.94 5.27
C GLU A 75 11.80 12.02 5.33
N TRP A 76 10.58 11.62 5.66
CA TRP A 76 9.47 12.52 5.93
C TRP A 76 9.41 12.90 7.41
N THR A 77 9.12 14.16 7.66
CA THR A 77 8.91 14.68 9.01
C THR A 77 7.52 15.29 9.12
N TYR A 78 6.88 15.12 10.27
CA TYR A 78 5.67 15.85 10.59
C TYR A 78 6.01 17.28 11.03
N ASP A 79 5.43 18.27 10.37
CA ASP A 79 5.75 19.68 10.61
C ASP A 79 5.31 20.16 12.01
N GLY A 80 4.31 19.50 12.61
CA GLY A 80 3.82 19.84 13.95
C GLY A 80 4.70 19.34 15.10
N ASP A 81 5.45 18.26 14.87
CA ASP A 81 6.42 17.69 15.82
C ASP A 81 7.45 16.81 15.10
N GLN A 82 8.67 17.33 14.96
CA GLN A 82 9.78 16.63 14.28
C GLN A 82 10.39 15.49 15.12
N SER A 83 9.96 15.29 16.36
CA SER A 83 10.39 14.15 17.18
C SER A 83 9.62 12.86 16.87
N VAL A 84 8.51 12.97 16.15
CA VAL A 84 7.73 11.83 15.68
C VAL A 84 8.44 11.18 14.51
N ASP A 85 8.77 9.90 14.68
CA ASP A 85 9.28 9.06 13.61
C ASP A 85 8.12 8.60 12.72
N ILE A 86 8.17 8.91 11.43
CA ILE A 86 7.06 8.67 10.50
C ILE A 86 7.17 7.29 9.88
N ASP A 87 6.05 6.57 9.84
CA ASP A 87 5.91 5.37 9.02
C ASP A 87 5.88 5.78 7.53
N GLU A 88 7.05 5.75 6.93
CA GLU A 88 7.30 6.03 5.51
C GLU A 88 6.37 5.25 4.58
N SER A 89 6.09 3.98 4.89
CA SER A 89 5.24 3.12 4.06
C SER A 89 3.77 3.53 4.14
N ALA A 90 3.30 3.90 5.35
CA ALA A 90 1.95 4.42 5.54
C ALA A 90 1.76 5.76 4.82
N LEU A 91 2.73 6.67 4.92
CA LEU A 91 2.69 7.96 4.24
C LEU A 91 2.76 7.81 2.72
N GLU A 92 3.63 6.93 2.20
CA GLU A 92 3.73 6.63 0.77
C GLU A 92 2.41 6.07 0.22
N THR A 93 1.68 5.26 0.99
CA THR A 93 0.35 4.79 0.60
C THR A 93 -0.64 5.96 0.41
N LEU A 94 -0.57 6.99 1.27
CA LEU A 94 -1.40 8.19 1.13
C LEU A 94 -0.99 9.04 -0.07
N LEU A 95 0.32 9.20 -0.30
CA LEU A 95 0.84 9.93 -1.47
C LEU A 95 0.35 9.31 -2.78
N ASN A 96 0.46 7.99 -2.92
CA ASN A 96 0.00 7.28 -4.12
C ASN A 96 -1.50 7.47 -4.42
N LYS A 97 -2.34 7.58 -3.37
CA LYS A 97 -3.78 7.83 -3.53
C LYS A 97 -4.08 9.21 -4.13
N ALA A 98 -3.24 10.20 -3.86
CA ALA A 98 -3.43 11.57 -4.32
C ALA A 98 -2.65 11.91 -5.61
N SER A 99 -1.57 11.18 -5.89
CA SER A 99 -0.63 11.52 -6.97
C SER A 99 -1.10 11.12 -8.36
N ALA A 100 -1.88 10.03 -8.49
CA ALA A 100 -2.31 9.46 -9.76
C ALA A 100 -3.84 9.23 -9.81
N ILE A 101 -4.61 10.29 -9.59
CA ILE A 101 -6.08 10.22 -9.55
C ILE A 101 -6.62 10.14 -10.98
N THR A 102 -7.54 9.20 -11.19
CA THR A 102 -8.35 9.10 -12.40
C THR A 102 -9.84 9.24 -12.07
N ALA A 103 -10.60 9.79 -13.01
CA ALA A 103 -12.03 10.02 -12.90
C ALA A 103 -12.81 9.22 -13.94
N SER A 104 -14.00 8.78 -13.54
CA SER A 104 -14.98 8.11 -14.39
C SER A 104 -15.79 9.11 -15.22
N ASP A 105 -15.99 10.32 -14.70
CA ASP A 105 -16.79 11.36 -15.36
C ASP A 105 -16.35 12.78 -14.96
N GLU A 106 -16.84 13.78 -15.71
CA GLU A 106 -16.65 15.20 -15.44
C GLU A 106 -17.98 15.97 -15.43
N VAL A 107 -18.13 16.90 -14.48
CA VAL A 107 -19.24 17.83 -14.39
C VAL A 107 -18.70 19.24 -14.62
N THR A 108 -19.04 19.80 -15.77
CA THR A 108 -18.56 21.12 -16.23
C THR A 108 -19.64 22.21 -16.17
N GLU A 109 -20.90 21.81 -16.07
CA GLU A 109 -22.04 22.72 -15.92
C GLU A 109 -22.75 22.42 -14.59
N TYR A 110 -22.67 23.37 -13.66
CA TYR A 110 -23.33 23.31 -12.36
C TYR A 110 -23.69 24.73 -11.88
N ASP A 111 -24.70 24.82 -11.02
CA ASP A 111 -25.16 26.10 -10.46
C ASP A 111 -24.40 26.47 -9.17
N ASP A 112 -24.13 25.49 -8.29
CA ASP A 112 -23.48 25.69 -6.99
C ASP A 112 -22.54 24.53 -6.65
N LEU A 113 -21.40 24.84 -6.01
CA LEU A 113 -20.45 23.83 -5.50
C LEU A 113 -21.00 23.11 -4.26
N ALA A 114 -21.93 23.73 -3.53
CA ALA A 114 -22.56 23.13 -2.37
C ALA A 114 -23.32 21.82 -2.70
N ASP A 115 -23.86 21.71 -3.92
CA ASP A 115 -24.53 20.49 -4.39
C ASP A 115 -23.59 19.28 -4.44
N PHE A 116 -22.28 19.52 -4.49
CA PHE A 116 -21.22 18.53 -4.52
C PHE A 116 -20.39 18.51 -3.22
N GLY A 117 -20.74 19.33 -2.23
CA GLY A 117 -19.96 19.54 -1.00
C GLY A 117 -18.56 20.10 -1.25
N LEU A 118 -18.39 20.94 -2.27
CA LEU A 118 -17.09 21.53 -2.65
C LEU A 118 -16.98 23.01 -2.23
N ASP A 119 -18.03 23.60 -1.65
CA ASP A 119 -18.01 24.91 -0.99
C ASP A 119 -17.38 24.83 0.42
N ASP A 120 -17.69 23.75 1.15
CA ASP A 120 -17.05 23.31 2.40
C ASP A 120 -16.56 21.86 2.23
N PRO A 121 -15.37 21.66 1.62
CA PRO A 121 -14.89 20.34 1.27
C PRO A 121 -14.65 19.47 2.51
N ALA A 122 -15.10 18.22 2.45
CA ALA A 122 -14.91 17.23 3.50
C ALA A 122 -13.43 16.99 3.83
N ASN A 123 -12.56 17.12 2.83
CA ASN A 123 -11.11 17.13 3.03
C ASN A 123 -10.42 17.98 1.97
N THR A 124 -9.25 18.53 2.30
CA THR A 124 -8.37 19.24 1.37
C THR A 124 -6.99 18.62 1.43
N VAL A 125 -6.58 17.99 0.34
CA VAL A 125 -5.26 17.38 0.20
C VAL A 125 -4.38 18.30 -0.65
N THR A 126 -3.11 18.46 -0.26
CA THR A 126 -2.16 19.27 -1.01
C THR A 126 -0.85 18.51 -1.21
N LEU A 127 -0.33 18.55 -2.44
CA LEU A 127 0.94 17.96 -2.85
C LEU A 127 1.80 19.07 -3.43
N LYS A 128 3.07 19.15 -3.02
CA LYS A 128 4.02 20.11 -3.59
C LYS A 128 5.18 19.39 -4.24
N THR A 129 5.48 19.79 -5.45
CA THR A 129 6.68 19.39 -6.21
C THR A 129 7.47 20.62 -6.61
N ASP A 130 8.61 20.43 -7.28
CA ASP A 130 9.36 21.53 -7.88
C ASP A 130 8.57 22.27 -8.98
N SER A 131 7.61 21.58 -9.61
CA SER A 131 6.75 22.15 -10.66
C SER A 131 5.65 23.06 -10.10
N GLY A 132 5.24 22.86 -8.84
CA GLY A 132 4.20 23.68 -8.23
C GLY A 132 3.45 23.01 -7.08
N LEU A 133 2.36 23.64 -6.69
CA LEU A 133 1.44 23.18 -5.65
C LEU A 133 0.17 22.64 -6.32
N THR A 134 -0.20 21.40 -6.04
CA THR A 134 -1.47 20.80 -6.45
C THR A 134 -2.37 20.70 -5.22
N THR A 135 -3.52 21.37 -5.25
CA THR A 135 -4.54 21.27 -4.21
C THR A 135 -5.74 20.49 -4.74
N ILE A 136 -6.22 19.54 -3.96
CA ILE A 136 -7.30 18.62 -4.27
C ILE A 136 -8.38 18.81 -3.19
N TYR A 137 -9.57 19.23 -3.61
CA TYR A 137 -10.74 19.39 -2.75
C TYR A 137 -11.64 18.17 -2.90
N ILE A 138 -11.86 17.46 -1.79
CA ILE A 138 -12.74 16.29 -1.70
C ILE A 138 -14.09 16.74 -1.18
N GLY A 139 -15.11 16.57 -2.02
CA GLY A 139 -16.49 16.88 -1.71
C GLY A 139 -17.26 15.66 -1.19
N SER A 140 -18.57 15.69 -1.42
CA SER A 140 -19.50 14.68 -0.94
C SER A 140 -19.39 13.37 -1.71
N GLN A 141 -19.77 12.28 -1.03
CA GLN A 141 -19.98 10.99 -1.67
C GLN A 141 -21.35 10.96 -2.35
N ASN A 142 -21.42 10.41 -3.56
CA ASN A 142 -22.67 10.00 -4.18
C ASN A 142 -23.14 8.69 -3.56
N GLU A 143 -24.24 8.70 -2.80
CA GLU A 143 -24.74 7.51 -2.09
C GLU A 143 -25.24 6.39 -3.03
N ILE A 144 -25.52 6.68 -4.31
CA ILE A 144 -26.01 5.71 -5.28
C ILE A 144 -24.84 4.96 -5.91
N THR A 145 -23.82 5.68 -6.38
CA THR A 145 -22.67 5.08 -7.08
C THR A 145 -21.50 4.74 -6.14
N ASN A 146 -21.48 5.30 -4.93
CA ASN A 146 -20.38 5.27 -3.96
C ASN A 146 -19.10 5.99 -4.44
N GLU A 147 -19.20 6.80 -5.48
CA GLU A 147 -18.14 7.67 -5.99
C GLU A 147 -18.12 9.00 -5.24
N TYR A 148 -17.06 9.78 -5.42
CA TYR A 148 -16.86 11.07 -4.77
C TYR A 148 -16.68 12.18 -5.78
N TYR A 149 -17.10 13.38 -5.40
CA TYR A 149 -16.82 14.59 -6.17
C TYR A 149 -15.47 15.18 -5.75
N LEU A 150 -14.64 15.51 -6.74
CA LEU A 150 -13.31 16.09 -6.57
C LEU A 150 -13.16 17.36 -7.42
N LYS A 151 -12.38 18.33 -6.95
CA LYS A 151 -11.95 19.48 -7.75
C LYS A 151 -10.48 19.78 -7.50
N THR A 152 -9.71 20.10 -8.53
CA THR A 152 -8.34 20.61 -8.36
C THR A 152 -8.34 22.13 -8.26
N GLY A 153 -7.35 22.71 -7.57
CA GLY A 153 -7.24 24.16 -7.38
C GLY A 153 -7.18 24.96 -8.68
N ASP A 154 -6.66 24.36 -9.75
CA ASP A 154 -6.41 25.03 -11.03
C ASP A 154 -7.54 24.86 -12.07
N SER A 155 -8.58 24.07 -11.75
CA SER A 155 -9.65 23.73 -12.69
C SER A 155 -11.02 23.97 -12.08
N ASP A 156 -11.97 24.51 -12.85
CA ASP A 156 -13.38 24.63 -12.45
C ASP A 156 -14.20 23.35 -12.72
N THR A 157 -13.59 22.34 -13.33
CA THR A 157 -14.21 21.03 -13.54
C THR A 157 -14.32 20.26 -12.23
N ILE A 158 -15.51 19.70 -11.97
CA ILE A 158 -15.73 18.72 -10.93
C ILE A 158 -15.55 17.33 -11.54
N TYR A 159 -14.76 16.49 -10.90
CA TYR A 159 -14.49 15.13 -11.32
C TYR A 159 -15.27 14.15 -10.45
N VAL A 160 -15.79 13.09 -11.06
CA VAL A 160 -16.37 11.95 -10.36
C VAL A 160 -15.32 10.86 -10.28
N VAL A 161 -14.94 10.47 -9.07
CA VAL A 161 -13.86 9.50 -8.83
C VAL A 161 -14.33 8.34 -7.98
N ASP A 162 -13.64 7.20 -8.13
CA ASP A 162 -13.76 6.08 -7.22
C ASP A 162 -13.44 6.50 -5.76
N SER A 163 -13.80 5.66 -4.78
CA SER A 163 -13.60 5.99 -3.37
C SER A 163 -12.13 6.06 -2.93
N ALA A 164 -11.22 5.38 -3.62
CA ALA A 164 -9.83 5.24 -3.17
C ALA A 164 -9.05 6.58 -3.09
N PRO A 165 -9.18 7.51 -4.06
CA PRO A 165 -8.66 8.88 -3.97
C PRO A 165 -9.30 9.79 -2.92
N ALA A 166 -10.52 9.50 -2.47
CA ALA A 166 -11.24 10.35 -1.51
C ALA A 166 -11.13 9.85 -0.05
N THR A 167 -10.66 8.61 0.14
CA THR A 167 -10.65 7.91 1.43
C THR A 167 -9.24 7.53 1.87
N GLY A 168 -9.04 7.46 3.18
CA GLY A 168 -7.75 7.14 3.81
C GLY A 168 -6.98 8.37 4.30
N PHE A 169 -7.45 9.59 4.01
CA PHE A 169 -6.93 10.83 4.60
C PHE A 169 -7.59 11.15 5.96
N ASP A 170 -8.07 10.12 6.65
CA ASP A 170 -8.64 10.14 8.01
C ASP A 170 -7.63 9.67 9.06
N LYS A 171 -6.34 9.55 8.68
CA LYS A 171 -5.26 9.07 9.53
C LYS A 171 -4.77 10.17 10.46
N SER A 172 -4.65 9.87 11.74
CA SER A 172 -3.97 10.75 12.69
C SER A 172 -2.45 10.66 12.52
N VAL A 173 -1.70 11.58 13.14
CA VAL A 173 -0.23 11.46 13.22
C VAL A 173 0.19 10.18 13.93
N GLU A 174 -0.59 9.73 14.92
CA GLU A 174 -0.35 8.48 15.66
C GLU A 174 -0.47 7.24 14.76
N ASP A 175 -1.42 7.25 13.81
CA ASP A 175 -1.58 6.19 12.81
C ASP A 175 -0.41 6.15 11.80
N LEU A 176 0.26 7.29 11.61
CA LEU A 176 1.40 7.47 10.72
C LEU A 176 2.74 7.48 11.47
N THR A 177 2.74 7.15 12.77
CA THR A 177 3.97 7.03 13.54
C THR A 177 4.53 5.62 13.38
N ALA A 178 5.84 5.52 13.13
CA ALA A 178 6.54 4.25 13.04
C ALA A 178 6.36 3.46 14.35
N LYS A 179 5.94 2.19 14.22
CA LYS A 179 5.84 1.29 15.37
C LYS A 179 7.22 0.72 15.61
N ALA A 180 7.63 0.66 16.88
CA ALA A 180 8.84 -0.03 17.26
C ALA A 180 8.77 -1.46 16.71
N ASP A 181 9.70 -1.77 15.80
CA ASP A 181 9.87 -3.10 15.25
C ASP A 181 10.42 -3.97 16.39
N ASP A 182 9.54 -4.73 17.06
CA ASP A 182 9.94 -5.82 17.95
C ASP A 182 10.52 -6.97 17.11
N THR A 183 11.51 -6.67 16.26
CA THR A 183 12.39 -7.70 15.72
C THR A 183 13.32 -8.08 16.86
N GLU A 184 12.85 -8.99 17.70
CA GLU A 184 13.65 -9.79 18.61
C GLU A 184 14.78 -10.39 17.75
N THR A 185 15.96 -9.78 17.83
CA THR A 185 17.18 -10.34 17.29
C THR A 185 17.42 -11.62 18.09
N GLU A 186 16.97 -12.75 17.55
CA GLU A 186 17.33 -14.08 18.02
C GLU A 186 18.86 -14.16 17.91
N ALA A 187 19.54 -13.89 19.02
CA ALA A 187 20.96 -14.10 19.14
C ALA A 187 21.20 -15.58 18.87
N GLU A 188 21.88 -15.89 17.76
CA GLU A 188 22.42 -17.23 17.55
C GLU A 188 23.39 -17.53 18.70
N GLU A 189 22.92 -18.28 19.69
CA GLU A 189 23.74 -18.91 20.71
C GLU A 189 24.78 -19.80 19.99
N PRO A 190 26.08 -19.63 20.22
CA PRO A 190 27.08 -20.53 19.67
C PRO A 190 26.92 -21.89 20.37
N SER A 191 26.48 -22.89 19.62
CA SER A 191 26.44 -24.30 20.04
C SER A 191 27.84 -24.79 20.41
N GLU A 192 28.21 -24.72 21.69
CA GLU A 192 29.32 -25.48 22.28
C GLU A 192 28.94 -26.98 22.28
N ALA A 193 29.58 -27.73 21.37
CA ALA A 193 29.58 -29.18 21.42
C ALA A 193 30.51 -29.65 22.55
N VAL A 194 29.91 -30.09 23.65
CA VAL A 194 30.56 -30.94 24.65
C VAL A 194 30.44 -32.41 24.22
N ASP A 195 31.57 -33.06 23.92
CA ASP A 195 31.68 -34.51 23.87
C ASP A 195 32.69 -34.94 24.93
N GLU A 196 32.18 -35.51 26.03
CA GLU A 196 32.98 -36.22 27.02
C GLU A 196 33.11 -37.69 26.60
N THR A 197 34.33 -38.24 26.65
CA THR A 197 34.73 -39.40 27.48
C THR A 197 35.92 -40.15 26.85
N GLU A 198 37.06 -40.19 27.56
CA GLU A 198 37.61 -41.48 28.02
C GLU A 198 38.72 -41.27 29.05
N THR A 199 38.89 -42.32 29.86
CA THR A 199 39.32 -42.32 31.25
C THR A 199 40.80 -42.59 31.50
N ALA A 200 41.27 -42.04 32.62
CA ALA A 200 42.23 -42.60 33.60
C ALA A 200 43.73 -42.71 33.23
N THR A 201 44.59 -42.02 34.01
CA THR A 201 45.42 -42.67 35.06
C THR A 201 46.24 -41.68 35.90
N VAL A 202 45.96 -41.73 37.21
CA VAL A 202 46.76 -41.49 38.43
C VAL A 202 48.27 -41.22 38.28
N VAL A 203 48.82 -40.19 38.95
CA VAL A 203 49.77 -40.22 40.13
C VAL A 203 49.89 -38.80 40.74
N PRO A 204 49.87 -38.62 42.08
CA PRO A 204 50.02 -37.32 42.73
C PRO A 204 51.46 -37.03 43.21
N ASN A 205 51.67 -35.74 43.53
CA ASN A 205 52.37 -35.24 44.73
C ASN A 205 53.79 -34.62 44.59
N GLU A 206 53.85 -33.38 45.08
CA GLU A 206 54.87 -32.77 45.96
C GLU A 206 56.15 -32.08 45.44
N THR A 207 56.23 -30.80 45.82
CA THR A 207 57.34 -30.09 46.51
C THR A 207 58.25 -29.13 45.74
N GLU A 208 58.39 -27.97 46.39
CA GLU A 208 59.31 -26.83 46.29
C GLU A 208 60.68 -27.09 45.64
N GLU A 209 61.23 -26.07 44.96
CA GLU A 209 62.31 -25.26 45.54
C GLU A 209 62.65 -24.03 44.68
N THR A 210 62.82 -22.92 45.39
CA THR A 210 63.50 -21.68 45.00
C THR A 210 64.98 -21.92 44.67
N GLU A 211 65.53 -21.23 43.68
CA GLU A 211 66.89 -20.68 43.83
C GLU A 211 67.17 -19.44 42.98
N THR A 212 67.85 -18.52 43.65
CA THR A 212 68.43 -17.22 43.29
C THR A 212 69.56 -17.30 42.26
N LYS A 213 69.64 -16.31 41.35
CA LYS A 213 70.68 -15.25 41.30
C LYS A 213 70.65 -14.50 39.97
#